data_AF-A0A3N5FPN4-F1
#
_entry.id   AF-A0A3N5FPN4-F1
#
_cell.length_a   1.000
_cell.length_b   1.000
_cell.length_c   1.000
_cell.angle_alpha   90.00
_cell.angle_beta   90.00
_cell.angle_gamma   90.00
#
_symmetry.space_group_name_H-M   'P 1'
#
loop_
_entity.id
_entity.type
_entity.pdbx_description
1 polymer ?
#
loop_
_entity_poly.entity_id
_entity_poly.type
_entity_poly.pdbx_seq_one_letter_code
_entity_poly.pdbx_strand_id
1 'polypeptide(L)'
;ALMIAGMVVGSAGTLLTLLMAKAMNRSVSNVIFSNFGVTGDEQQGEIKGSQKPAEAGDAAINMRYASKVIIAPGYGLAVAQAQHKLYEFVKLLTDAGVEVKFAIHPVAGRMPGHMNVLLAEAGVPYDMIFDLDDINGEFKEADVAIVIGANDTVNTAARTNKSNTIYGMPILNVDHAKQVYVVKRGQGKGYSGVENELFFADNANLVYGDAQKVMVSMIQAVKSLEGGH
;
A
#
# COMPACT_ATOMS: atom_id res chain seq x y z
N ALA A 1 -25.91 26.50 20.04
CA ALA A 1 -24.75 25.59 20.07
C ALA A 1 -25.07 24.24 19.45
N LEU A 2 -26.00 23.44 20.01
CA LEU A 2 -26.33 22.08 19.53
C LEU A 2 -26.76 22.00 18.05
N MET A 3 -27.63 22.90 17.57
CA MET A 3 -28.05 22.88 16.15
C MET A 3 -26.89 23.14 15.19
N ILE A 4 -26.04 24.12 15.52
CA ILE A 4 -24.87 24.48 14.70
C ILE A 4 -23.87 23.32 14.70
N ALA A 5 -23.54 22.78 15.89
CA ALA A 5 -22.65 21.63 16.02
C ALA A 5 -23.18 20.41 15.28
N GLY A 6 -24.48 20.11 15.38
CA GLY A 6 -25.12 19.00 14.69
C GLY A 6 -25.05 19.12 13.17
N MET A 7 -25.31 20.30 12.61
CA MET A 7 -25.20 20.53 11.17
C MET A 7 -23.76 20.43 10.67
N VAL A 8 -22.80 20.99 11.40
CA VAL A 8 -21.37 20.92 11.04
C VAL A 8 -20.89 19.47 11.03
N VAL A 9 -21.15 18.72 12.11
CA VAL A 9 -20.74 17.31 12.20
C VAL A 9 -21.45 16.45 11.14
N GLY A 10 -22.74 16.66 10.93
CA GLY A 10 -23.52 15.91 9.93
C GLY A 10 -23.02 16.14 8.50
N SER A 11 -22.72 17.40 8.14
CA SER A 11 -22.20 17.74 6.81
C SER A 11 -20.79 17.17 6.57
N ALA A 12 -19.89 17.31 7.55
CA ALA A 12 -18.53 16.78 7.47
C ALA A 12 -18.53 15.24 7.37
N GLY A 13 -19.34 14.56 8.20
CA GLY A 13 -19.49 13.10 8.15
C GLY A 13 -20.03 12.62 6.81
N THR A 14 -21.06 13.28 6.27
CA THR A 14 -21.64 12.94 4.97
C THR A 14 -20.63 13.12 3.83
N LEU A 15 -19.90 14.24 3.82
CA LEU A 15 -18.86 14.49 2.82
C LEU A 15 -17.76 13.43 2.90
N LEU A 16 -17.31 13.07 4.10
CA LEU A 16 -16.31 12.03 4.30
C LEU A 16 -16.79 10.67 3.79
N THR A 17 -18.05 10.30 4.06
CA THR A 17 -18.66 9.07 3.53
C THR A 17 -18.67 9.07 2.00
N LEU A 18 -19.04 10.18 1.36
CA LEU A 18 -19.06 10.30 -0.10
C LEU A 18 -17.65 10.17 -0.70
N LEU A 19 -16.64 10.80 -0.08
CA LEU A 19 -15.25 10.70 -0.52
C LEU A 19 -14.71 9.26 -0.40
N MET A 20 -15.00 8.57 0.70
CA MET A 20 -14.61 7.18 0.88
C MET A 20 -15.29 6.25 -0.12
N ALA A 21 -16.60 6.41 -0.35
CA ALA A 21 -17.34 5.63 -1.33
C ALA A 21 -16.79 5.83 -2.75
N LYS A 22 -16.50 7.09 -3.13
CA LYS A 22 -15.85 7.43 -4.40
C LYS A 22 -14.47 6.78 -4.53
N ALA A 23 -13.65 6.81 -3.47
CA ALA A 23 -12.33 6.21 -3.47
C ALA A 23 -12.35 4.67 -3.58
N MET A 24 -13.44 4.02 -3.16
CA MET A 24 -13.68 2.58 -3.38
C MET A 24 -14.31 2.26 -4.74
N ASN A 25 -14.63 3.26 -5.55
CA ASN A 25 -15.48 3.15 -6.73
C ASN A 25 -16.82 2.43 -6.46
N ARG A 26 -17.45 2.72 -5.31
CA ARG A 26 -18.76 2.19 -4.91
C ARG A 26 -19.74 3.32 -4.59
N SER A 27 -21.01 3.16 -4.93
CA SER A 27 -22.04 4.09 -4.46
C SER A 27 -22.37 3.86 -2.98
N VAL A 28 -22.77 4.91 -2.26
CA VAL A 28 -23.14 4.82 -0.84
C VAL A 28 -24.29 3.82 -0.63
N SER A 29 -25.26 3.77 -1.53
CA SER A 29 -26.35 2.77 -1.49
C SER A 29 -25.79 1.36 -1.56
N ASN A 30 -24.82 1.11 -2.46
CA ASN A 30 -24.22 -0.21 -2.61
C ASN A 30 -23.30 -0.58 -1.45
N VAL A 31 -22.82 0.39 -0.65
CA VAL A 31 -22.07 0.08 0.58
C VAL A 31 -23.03 -0.28 1.71
N ILE A 32 -24.13 0.45 1.87
CA ILE A 32 -25.11 0.24 2.95
C ILE A 32 -25.94 -1.04 2.71
N PHE A 33 -26.33 -1.31 1.47
CA PHE A 33 -27.26 -2.39 1.12
C PHE A 33 -26.57 -3.60 0.46
N SER A 34 -25.23 -3.65 0.40
CA SER A 34 -24.48 -4.73 -0.27
C SER A 34 -24.69 -6.13 0.33
N ASN A 35 -25.18 -6.24 1.57
CA ASN A 35 -25.53 -7.52 2.18
C ASN A 35 -26.93 -8.04 1.77
N PHE A 36 -27.69 -7.32 0.92
CA PHE A 36 -29.06 -7.68 0.52
C PHE A 36 -29.19 -8.36 -0.86
N GLY A 37 -28.13 -8.94 -1.42
CA GLY A 37 -28.31 -9.90 -2.53
C GLY A 37 -27.30 -9.83 -3.67
N VAL A 38 -26.01 -10.03 -3.39
CA VAL A 38 -25.05 -10.41 -4.44
C VAL A 38 -24.27 -11.62 -3.98
N THR A 39 -24.88 -12.80 -4.12
CA THR A 39 -24.18 -14.08 -4.25
C THR A 39 -23.85 -14.26 -5.73
N GLY A 40 -22.81 -13.57 -6.19
CA GLY A 40 -22.21 -13.84 -7.50
C GLY A 40 -20.88 -14.53 -7.26
N ASP A 41 -20.74 -15.79 -7.65
CA ASP A 41 -19.43 -16.42 -7.76
C ASP A 41 -18.58 -15.57 -8.72
N GLU A 42 -17.55 -14.93 -8.18
CA GLU A 42 -16.61 -14.15 -8.97
C GLU A 42 -15.82 -15.11 -9.87
N GLN A 43 -15.94 -14.94 -11.18
CA GLN A 43 -14.99 -15.53 -12.12
C GLN A 43 -13.66 -14.77 -11.96
N GLN A 44 -12.75 -15.34 -11.17
CA GLN A 44 -11.33 -15.00 -11.23
C GLN A 44 -10.83 -15.35 -12.63
N GLY A 45 -10.34 -14.35 -13.36
CA GLY A 45 -9.61 -14.61 -14.60
C GLY A 45 -8.39 -15.49 -14.31
N GLU A 46 -7.94 -16.27 -15.28
CA GLU A 46 -6.71 -17.06 -15.12
C GLU A 46 -5.54 -16.14 -14.78
N ILE A 47 -5.03 -16.26 -13.55
CA ILE A 47 -3.83 -15.57 -13.12
C ILE A 47 -2.64 -16.24 -13.81
N LYS A 48 -1.93 -15.48 -14.63
CA LYS A 48 -0.73 -15.93 -15.32
C LYS A 48 0.51 -15.52 -14.53
N GLY A 49 1.48 -16.42 -14.44
CA GLY A 49 2.76 -16.19 -13.78
C GLY A 49 2.97 -17.06 -12.55
N SER A 50 4.12 -16.88 -11.90
CA SER A 50 4.47 -17.55 -10.65
C SER A 50 4.86 -16.51 -9.62
N GLN A 51 4.48 -16.74 -8.37
CA GLN A 51 4.98 -15.97 -7.24
C GLN A 51 6.50 -16.18 -7.13
N LYS A 52 7.24 -15.08 -6.90
CA LYS A 52 8.71 -15.07 -6.79
C LYS A 52 9.10 -14.71 -5.36
N PRO A 53 9.36 -15.68 -4.48
CA PRO A 53 9.84 -15.39 -3.12
C PRO A 53 11.19 -14.68 -3.18
N ALA A 54 11.39 -13.69 -2.31
CA ALA A 54 12.66 -13.00 -2.14
C ALA A 54 12.98 -12.79 -0.66
N GLU A 55 14.27 -12.79 -0.35
CA GLU A 55 14.75 -12.53 1.01
C GLU A 55 14.68 -11.03 1.34
N ALA A 56 14.40 -10.73 2.61
CA ALA A 56 14.31 -9.35 3.08
C ALA A 56 15.64 -8.60 2.90
N GLY A 57 16.77 -9.28 3.12
CA GLY A 57 18.10 -8.70 2.94
C GLY A 57 18.37 -8.26 1.51
N ASP A 58 18.09 -9.12 0.54
CA ASP A 58 18.33 -8.83 -0.89
C ASP A 58 17.47 -7.64 -1.37
N ALA A 59 16.21 -7.60 -0.93
CA ALA A 59 15.32 -6.47 -1.20
C ALA A 59 15.86 -5.15 -0.63
N ALA A 60 16.39 -5.18 0.61
CA ALA A 60 16.97 -4.01 1.25
C ALA A 60 18.25 -3.52 0.55
N ILE A 61 19.11 -4.45 0.13
CA ILE A 61 20.33 -4.15 -0.61
C ILE A 61 19.98 -3.50 -1.96
N ASN A 62 18.98 -4.04 -2.67
CA ASN A 62 18.51 -3.44 -3.92
C ASN A 62 18.01 -2.00 -3.70
N MET A 63 17.20 -1.77 -2.67
CA MET A 63 16.73 -0.43 -2.31
C MET A 63 17.86 0.52 -1.89
N ARG A 64 18.93 0.02 -1.27
CA ARG A 64 20.10 0.84 -0.89
C ARG A 64 20.90 1.36 -2.08
N TYR A 65 20.86 0.66 -3.21
CA TYR A 65 21.51 1.06 -4.46
C TYR A 65 20.56 1.68 -5.49
N ALA A 66 19.26 1.76 -5.17
CA ALA A 66 18.28 2.47 -5.97
C ALA A 66 18.51 3.99 -5.90
N SER A 67 18.10 4.71 -6.94
CA SER A 67 18.04 6.18 -6.90
C SER A 67 16.72 6.65 -6.30
N LYS A 68 15.61 5.95 -6.62
CA LYS A 68 14.25 6.34 -6.20
C LYS A 68 13.45 5.14 -5.71
N VAL A 69 12.94 5.23 -4.47
CA VAL A 69 12.13 4.22 -3.80
C VAL A 69 10.77 4.80 -3.41
N ILE A 70 9.68 4.16 -3.85
CA ILE A 70 8.32 4.55 -3.47
C ILE A 70 7.71 3.48 -2.56
N ILE A 71 7.25 3.89 -1.38
CA ILE A 71 6.69 3.04 -0.35
C ILE A 71 5.17 3.14 -0.39
N ALA A 72 4.48 2.02 -0.58
CA ALA A 72 3.02 1.91 -0.54
C ALA A 72 2.58 1.17 0.75
N PRO A 73 2.32 1.88 1.86
CA PRO A 73 1.88 1.26 3.11
C PRO A 73 0.41 0.85 3.06
N GLY A 74 0.08 -0.23 3.74
CA GLY A 74 -1.29 -0.72 3.90
C GLY A 74 -1.60 -1.20 5.32
N TYR A 75 -2.77 -1.82 5.48
CA TYR A 75 -3.25 -2.25 6.80
C TYR A 75 -2.31 -3.22 7.53
N GLY A 76 -1.56 -4.06 6.80
CA GLY A 76 -0.59 -4.96 7.42
C GLY A 76 0.54 -4.23 8.17
N LEU A 77 0.89 -3.01 7.77
CA LEU A 77 1.83 -2.16 8.51
C LEU A 77 1.29 -1.83 9.91
N ALA A 78 0.01 -1.44 9.98
CA ALA A 78 -0.69 -1.09 11.21
C ALA A 78 -0.82 -2.30 12.14
N VAL A 79 -1.22 -3.45 11.60
CA VAL A 79 -1.37 -4.70 12.38
C VAL A 79 -0.05 -5.11 13.03
N ALA A 80 1.07 -4.93 12.32
CA ALA A 80 2.39 -5.28 12.82
C ALA A 80 3.04 -4.18 13.69
N GLN A 81 2.42 -3.00 13.82
CA GLN A 81 3.02 -1.84 14.50
C GLN A 81 4.44 -1.54 13.98
N ALA A 82 4.58 -1.56 12.66
CA ALA A 82 5.87 -1.48 11.99
C ALA A 82 6.26 -0.06 11.55
N GLN A 83 5.43 0.96 11.80
CA GLN A 83 5.62 2.34 11.33
C GLN A 83 6.96 2.95 11.78
N HIS A 84 7.37 2.74 13.03
CA HIS A 84 8.65 3.26 13.53
C HIS A 84 9.85 2.58 12.88
N LYS A 85 9.76 1.27 12.62
CA LYS A 85 10.83 0.51 11.95
C LYS A 85 10.89 0.84 10.46
N LEU A 86 9.75 1.04 9.83
CA LEU A 86 9.70 1.56 8.47
C LEU A 86 10.41 2.90 8.36
N TYR A 87 10.13 3.84 9.28
CA TYR A 87 10.80 5.15 9.22
C TYR A 87 12.29 5.08 9.57
N GLU A 88 12.70 4.20 10.50
CA GLU A 88 14.13 3.91 10.74
C GLU A 88 14.81 3.44 9.45
N PHE A 89 14.18 2.53 8.70
CA PHE A 89 14.68 2.06 7.40
C PHE A 89 14.76 3.18 6.36
N VAL A 90 13.73 4.02 6.27
CA VAL A 90 13.71 5.18 5.36
C VAL A 90 14.87 6.13 5.64
N LYS A 91 15.15 6.44 6.91
CA LYS A 91 16.29 7.30 7.26
C LYS A 91 17.61 6.74 6.74
N LEU A 92 17.85 5.44 6.89
CA LEU A 92 19.06 4.81 6.38
C LEU A 92 19.18 4.93 4.86
N LEU A 93 18.07 4.80 4.13
CA LEU A 93 18.06 5.00 2.68
C LEU A 93 18.29 6.46 2.29
N THR A 94 17.69 7.40 3.02
CA THR A 94 17.85 8.84 2.74
C THR A 94 19.27 9.33 3.09
N ASP A 95 19.85 8.89 4.20
CA ASP A 95 21.25 9.17 4.57
C ASP A 95 22.23 8.62 3.52
N ALA A 96 21.83 7.54 2.85
CA ALA A 96 22.50 6.92 1.73
C ALA A 96 22.33 7.64 0.37
N GLY A 97 21.54 8.72 0.31
CA GLY A 97 21.28 9.51 -0.88
C GLY A 97 20.13 9.00 -1.76
N VAL A 98 19.32 8.05 -1.28
CA VAL A 98 18.16 7.52 -2.01
C VAL A 98 16.96 8.45 -1.82
N GLU A 99 16.29 8.82 -2.91
CA GLU A 99 15.02 9.54 -2.85
C GLU A 99 13.91 8.58 -2.41
N VAL A 100 13.29 8.86 -1.25
CA VAL A 100 12.23 8.02 -0.70
C VAL A 100 10.92 8.80 -0.59
N LYS A 101 9.83 8.25 -1.13
CA LYS A 101 8.49 8.83 -1.05
C LYS A 101 7.47 7.81 -0.55
N PHE A 102 6.46 8.27 0.19
CA PHE A 102 5.32 7.47 0.62
C PHE A 102 4.12 7.77 -0.28
N ALA A 103 3.56 6.72 -0.87
CA ALA A 103 2.36 6.77 -1.69
C ALA A 103 1.14 6.29 -0.90
N ILE A 104 0.24 7.21 -0.55
CA ILE A 104 -0.92 6.91 0.28
C ILE A 104 -2.17 6.73 -0.57
N HIS A 105 -2.76 5.54 -0.47
CA HIS A 105 -4.08 5.30 -1.03
C HIS A 105 -5.16 5.85 -0.08
N PRO A 106 -6.20 6.57 -0.55
CA PRO A 106 -7.21 7.20 0.31
C PRO A 106 -7.93 6.24 1.27
N VAL A 107 -8.12 4.99 0.83
CA VAL A 107 -8.71 3.90 1.63
C VAL A 107 -7.70 2.88 2.17
N ALA A 108 -6.41 3.21 2.22
CA ALA A 108 -5.42 2.36 2.89
C ALA A 108 -5.73 2.25 4.39
N GLY A 109 -5.87 1.02 4.88
CA GLY A 109 -6.11 0.73 6.30
C GLY A 109 -7.55 0.35 6.61
N ARG A 110 -8.07 0.92 7.70
CA ARG A 110 -9.42 0.66 8.26
C ARG A 110 -10.15 1.92 8.74
N MET A 111 -9.54 3.09 8.59
CA MET A 111 -10.14 4.39 8.88
C MET A 111 -9.65 5.40 7.84
N PRO A 112 -10.42 6.45 7.51
CA PRO A 112 -9.93 7.53 6.66
C PRO A 112 -8.65 8.13 7.24
N GLY A 113 -7.62 8.30 6.41
CA GLY A 113 -6.33 8.85 6.85
C GLY A 113 -5.52 7.94 7.79
N HIS A 114 -5.84 6.64 7.89
CA HIS A 114 -5.15 5.71 8.80
C HIS A 114 -3.64 5.77 8.63
N MET A 115 -3.14 5.69 7.40
CA MET A 115 -1.69 5.69 7.14
C MET A 115 -1.06 7.04 7.47
N ASN A 116 -1.72 8.16 7.16
CA ASN A 116 -1.20 9.49 7.47
C ASN A 116 -0.97 9.66 8.98
N VAL A 117 -1.92 9.22 9.80
CA VAL A 117 -1.79 9.30 11.27
C VAL A 117 -0.66 8.42 11.78
N LEU A 118 -0.55 7.17 11.31
CA LEU A 118 0.53 6.26 11.74
C LEU A 118 1.92 6.74 11.32
N LEU A 119 2.05 7.30 10.12
CA LEU A 119 3.32 7.85 9.64
C LEU A 119 3.68 9.14 10.40
N ALA A 120 2.69 9.98 10.71
CA ALA A 120 2.89 11.16 11.55
C ALA A 120 3.32 10.77 12.98
N GLU A 121 2.72 9.74 13.57
CA GLU A 121 3.13 9.17 14.86
C GLU A 121 4.58 8.64 14.83
N ALA A 122 4.98 8.02 13.71
CA ALA A 122 6.36 7.60 13.52
C ALA A 122 7.35 8.76 13.31
N GLY A 123 6.87 9.98 13.08
CA GLY A 123 7.68 11.17 12.84
C GLY A 123 8.12 11.35 11.39
N VAL A 124 7.38 10.74 10.44
CA VAL A 124 7.63 10.90 9.00
C VAL A 124 7.29 12.35 8.57
N PRO A 125 8.19 13.05 7.88
CA PRO A 125 7.94 14.39 7.36
C PRO A 125 6.82 14.39 6.31
N TYR A 126 5.93 15.38 6.37
CA TYR A 126 4.77 15.46 5.48
C TYR A 126 5.13 15.66 4.00
N ASP A 127 6.27 16.29 3.71
CA ASP A 127 6.82 16.47 2.36
C ASP A 127 7.24 15.14 1.69
N MET A 128 7.40 14.07 2.47
CA MET A 128 7.62 12.73 1.95
C MET A 128 6.31 11.98 1.68
N ILE A 129 5.15 12.50 2.08
CA ILE A 129 3.85 11.82 2.01
C ILE A 129 3.02 12.41 0.89
N PHE A 130 2.69 11.57 -0.10
CA PHE A 130 1.95 11.97 -1.29
C PHE A 130 0.65 11.19 -1.40
N ASP A 131 -0.40 11.89 -1.84
CA ASP A 131 -1.67 11.27 -2.19
C ASP A 131 -1.57 10.54 -3.54
N LEU A 132 -2.53 9.64 -3.78
CA LEU A 132 -2.58 8.78 -4.97
C LEU A 132 -2.43 9.56 -6.28
N ASP A 133 -3.14 10.69 -6.43
CA ASP A 133 -3.19 11.45 -7.67
C ASP A 133 -1.86 12.16 -7.96
N ASP A 134 -1.13 12.56 -6.91
CA ASP A 134 0.13 13.29 -7.03
C ASP A 134 1.30 12.35 -7.35
N ILE A 135 1.31 11.14 -6.78
CA ILE A 135 2.45 10.21 -6.89
C ILE A 135 2.33 9.21 -8.03
N ASN A 136 1.12 8.97 -8.55
CA ASN A 136 0.88 7.88 -9.50
C ASN A 136 1.65 8.03 -10.83
N GLY A 137 1.98 9.25 -11.22
CA GLY A 137 2.80 9.54 -12.41
C GLY A 137 4.27 9.16 -12.22
N GLU A 138 4.77 9.18 -10.98
CA GLU A 138 6.19 9.01 -10.67
C GLU A 138 6.63 7.54 -10.59
N PHE A 139 5.70 6.58 -10.49
CA PHE A 139 6.06 5.14 -10.38
C PHE A 139 6.88 4.63 -11.57
N LYS A 140 6.70 5.21 -12.77
CA LYS A 140 7.47 4.83 -13.97
C LYS A 140 8.96 5.17 -13.85
N GLU A 141 9.30 6.13 -13.00
CA GLU A 141 10.67 6.58 -12.75
C GLU A 141 11.27 5.93 -11.51
N ALA A 142 10.45 5.26 -10.69
CA ALA A 142 10.91 4.57 -9.49
C ALA A 142 11.69 3.30 -9.86
N ASP A 143 12.88 3.17 -9.29
CA ASP A 143 13.67 1.96 -9.42
C ASP A 143 13.04 0.82 -8.63
N VAL A 144 12.55 1.13 -7.42
CA VAL A 144 11.92 0.16 -6.54
C VAL A 144 10.62 0.71 -5.95
N ALA A 145 9.54 -0.08 -6.02
CA ALA A 145 8.35 0.13 -5.21
C ALA A 145 8.27 -0.94 -4.12
N ILE A 146 8.12 -0.55 -2.86
CA ILE A 146 7.90 -1.49 -1.75
C ILE A 146 6.47 -1.36 -1.22
N VAL A 147 5.71 -2.45 -1.32
CA VAL A 147 4.34 -2.57 -0.83
C VAL A 147 4.38 -3.22 0.54
N ILE A 148 3.93 -2.53 1.59
CA ILE A 148 3.99 -3.05 2.97
C ILE A 148 2.59 -3.30 3.49
N GLY A 149 2.14 -4.56 3.45
CA GLY A 149 0.85 -4.94 4.01
C GLY A 149 -0.37 -4.33 3.30
N ALA A 150 -0.20 -3.84 2.07
CA ALA A 150 -1.29 -3.47 1.17
C ALA A 150 -1.62 -4.64 0.23
N ASN A 151 -2.89 -4.72 -0.18
CA ASN A 151 -3.36 -5.73 -1.12
C ASN A 151 -4.32 -5.12 -2.13
N ASP A 152 -5.55 -4.80 -1.73
CA ASP A 152 -6.58 -4.30 -2.66
C ASP A 152 -6.16 -2.98 -3.33
N THR A 153 -5.49 -2.09 -2.60
CA THR A 153 -5.06 -0.75 -3.08
C THR A 153 -3.95 -0.77 -4.12
N VAL A 154 -3.36 -1.93 -4.38
CA VAL A 154 -2.30 -2.15 -5.38
C VAL A 154 -2.68 -3.25 -6.38
N ASN A 155 -3.93 -3.71 -6.37
CA ASN A 155 -4.35 -4.85 -7.19
C ASN A 155 -4.70 -4.41 -8.61
N THR A 156 -3.85 -4.77 -9.57
CA THR A 156 -3.95 -4.38 -10.99
C THR A 156 -5.26 -4.80 -11.65
N ALA A 157 -5.93 -5.82 -11.11
CA ALA A 157 -7.23 -6.29 -11.57
C ALA A 157 -8.32 -5.19 -11.52
N ALA A 158 -8.16 -4.19 -10.65
CA ALA A 158 -9.03 -3.02 -10.60
C ALA A 158 -9.08 -2.23 -11.92
N ARG A 159 -8.00 -2.27 -12.73
CA ARG A 159 -7.93 -1.56 -14.03
C ARG A 159 -8.38 -2.41 -15.20
N THR A 160 -8.10 -3.72 -15.16
CA THR A 160 -8.20 -4.62 -16.32
C THR A 160 -9.45 -5.49 -16.29
N ASN A 161 -9.89 -5.93 -15.11
CA ASN A 161 -10.88 -6.99 -14.99
C ASN A 161 -12.27 -6.48 -14.55
N LYS A 162 -13.20 -6.38 -15.51
CA LYS A 162 -14.59 -5.94 -15.28
C LYS A 162 -15.43 -6.88 -14.40
N SER A 163 -15.05 -8.15 -14.26
CA SER A 163 -15.78 -9.11 -13.40
C SER A 163 -15.36 -9.00 -11.93
N ASN A 164 -14.29 -8.28 -11.62
CA ASN A 164 -13.76 -8.15 -10.28
C ASN A 164 -14.53 -7.10 -9.46
N THR A 165 -14.82 -7.39 -8.19
CA THR A 165 -15.50 -6.44 -7.26
C THR A 165 -14.77 -5.13 -7.05
N ILE A 166 -13.45 -5.09 -7.26
CA ILE A 166 -12.66 -3.86 -7.15
C ILE A 166 -12.50 -3.12 -8.49
N TYR A 167 -13.20 -3.53 -9.55
CA TYR A 167 -13.10 -2.88 -10.86
C TYR A 167 -13.43 -1.40 -10.81
N GLY A 168 -12.58 -0.58 -11.43
CA GLY A 168 -12.68 0.87 -11.49
C GLY A 168 -12.27 1.60 -10.20
N MET A 169 -11.87 0.87 -9.15
CA MET A 169 -11.22 1.49 -7.99
C MET A 169 -9.89 2.13 -8.45
N PRO A 170 -9.64 3.42 -8.17
CA PRO A 170 -8.30 3.97 -8.38
C PRO A 170 -7.32 3.16 -7.53
N ILE A 171 -6.15 2.84 -8.06
CA ILE A 171 -5.11 2.07 -7.34
C ILE A 171 -3.76 2.76 -7.48
N LEU A 172 -2.82 2.40 -6.61
CA LEU A 172 -1.42 2.82 -6.76
C LEU A 172 -0.78 2.04 -7.91
N ASN A 173 -0.14 2.75 -8.83
CA ASN A 173 0.52 2.18 -10.01
C ASN A 173 1.89 1.54 -9.70
N VAL A 174 1.97 0.78 -8.60
CA VAL A 174 3.21 0.17 -8.12
C VAL A 174 3.82 -0.79 -9.15
N ASP A 175 2.98 -1.39 -10.00
CA ASP A 175 3.38 -2.28 -11.09
C ASP A 175 4.20 -1.58 -12.18
N HIS A 176 4.15 -0.25 -12.26
CA HIS A 176 4.95 0.51 -13.23
C HIS A 176 6.41 0.75 -12.79
N ALA A 177 6.76 0.44 -11.54
CA ALA A 177 8.15 0.54 -11.07
C ALA A 177 9.04 -0.54 -11.70
N LYS A 178 10.36 -0.29 -11.77
CA LYS A 178 11.28 -1.28 -12.37
C LYS A 178 11.32 -2.59 -11.60
N GLN A 179 11.24 -2.53 -10.27
CA GLN A 179 11.11 -3.67 -9.38
C GLN A 179 10.07 -3.39 -8.29
N VAL A 180 9.31 -4.41 -7.91
CA VAL A 180 8.31 -4.33 -6.84
C VAL A 180 8.63 -5.38 -5.77
N TYR A 181 8.67 -4.97 -4.51
CA TYR A 181 8.77 -5.87 -3.38
C TYR A 181 7.51 -5.80 -2.54
N VAL A 182 6.85 -6.93 -2.32
CA VAL A 182 5.61 -6.99 -1.52
C VAL A 182 5.89 -7.71 -0.20
N VAL A 183 5.73 -7.00 0.91
CA VAL A 183 5.88 -7.54 2.26
C VAL A 183 4.52 -8.04 2.76
N LYS A 184 4.41 -9.35 2.98
CA LYS A 184 3.19 -10.00 3.50
C LYS A 184 3.49 -11.29 4.27
N ARG A 185 2.60 -11.69 5.19
CA ARG A 185 2.81 -12.89 6.03
C ARG A 185 2.70 -14.24 5.30
N GLY A 186 1.99 -14.28 4.16
CA GLY A 186 1.69 -15.52 3.44
C GLY A 186 0.76 -15.27 2.26
N GLN A 187 -0.03 -16.25 1.84
CA GLN A 187 -0.94 -16.15 0.68
C GLN A 187 -2.34 -15.61 1.00
N GLY A 188 -2.55 -15.07 2.22
CA GLY A 188 -3.83 -14.50 2.62
C GLY A 188 -4.34 -13.40 1.68
N LYS A 189 -5.66 -13.31 1.55
CA LYS A 189 -6.37 -12.34 0.71
C LYS A 189 -6.59 -11.00 1.42
N GLY A 190 -6.95 -9.97 0.63
CA GLY A 190 -7.29 -8.63 1.10
C GLY A 190 -8.68 -8.56 1.74
N TYR A 191 -9.20 -7.34 1.92
CA TYR A 191 -10.56 -7.15 2.42
C TYR A 191 -11.60 -7.60 1.39
N SER A 192 -11.30 -7.38 0.10
CA SER A 192 -12.13 -7.79 -1.03
C SER A 192 -12.33 -9.31 -1.15
N GLY A 193 -11.42 -10.13 -0.59
CA GLY A 193 -11.42 -11.57 -0.82
C GLY A 193 -10.95 -11.99 -2.22
N VAL A 194 -10.40 -11.04 -2.99
CA VAL A 194 -9.88 -11.26 -4.35
C VAL A 194 -8.37 -11.51 -4.31
N GLU A 195 -7.90 -12.38 -5.19
CA GLU A 195 -6.47 -12.59 -5.39
C GLU A 195 -5.87 -11.43 -6.20
N ASN A 196 -4.59 -11.15 -5.97
CA ASN A 196 -3.93 -9.99 -6.53
C ASN A 196 -2.97 -10.38 -7.65
N GLU A 197 -3.31 -9.97 -8.86
CA GLU A 197 -2.53 -10.22 -10.08
C GLU A 197 -1.11 -9.63 -10.00
N LEU A 198 -0.90 -8.54 -9.25
CA LEU A 198 0.43 -7.95 -9.03
C LEU A 198 1.43 -8.96 -8.48
N PHE A 199 0.99 -9.90 -7.63
CA PHE A 199 1.88 -10.85 -6.96
C PHE A 199 2.50 -11.88 -7.91
N PHE A 200 2.01 -11.92 -9.15
CA PHE A 200 2.45 -12.82 -10.22
C PHE A 200 3.12 -12.06 -11.36
N ALA A 201 3.20 -10.72 -11.26
CA ALA A 201 3.85 -9.87 -12.25
C ALA A 201 5.36 -10.15 -12.32
N ASP A 202 5.95 -9.92 -13.51
CA ASP A 202 7.34 -10.31 -13.74
C ASP A 202 8.36 -9.50 -12.92
N ASN A 203 8.05 -8.25 -12.62
CA ASN A 203 8.85 -7.35 -11.80
C ASN A 203 8.51 -7.43 -10.30
N ALA A 204 7.58 -8.29 -9.88
CA ALA A 204 7.15 -8.38 -8.49
C ALA A 204 7.79 -9.57 -7.75
N ASN A 205 8.38 -9.26 -6.60
CA ASN A 205 9.00 -10.20 -5.68
C ASN A 205 8.29 -10.15 -4.32
N LEU A 206 8.10 -11.30 -3.68
CA LEU A 206 7.35 -11.44 -2.43
C LEU A 206 8.30 -11.69 -1.27
N VAL A 207 8.31 -10.78 -0.31
CA VAL A 207 9.06 -10.91 0.94
C VAL A 207 8.10 -11.39 2.02
N TYR A 208 8.25 -12.65 2.44
CA TYR A 208 7.35 -13.26 3.40
C TYR A 208 7.77 -12.96 4.85
N GLY A 209 6.80 -12.52 5.66
CA GLY A 209 7.01 -12.34 7.09
C GLY A 209 6.04 -11.36 7.72
N ASP A 210 6.14 -11.25 9.04
CA ASP A 210 5.55 -10.12 9.77
C ASP A 210 6.26 -8.82 9.36
N ALA A 211 5.50 -7.76 9.09
CA ALA A 211 6.07 -6.54 8.53
C ALA A 211 7.13 -5.91 9.45
N GLN A 212 6.95 -5.95 10.77
CA GLN A 212 7.93 -5.39 11.70
C GLN A 212 9.23 -6.21 11.68
N LYS A 213 9.13 -7.54 11.68
CA LYS A 213 10.31 -8.43 11.59
C LYS A 213 11.07 -8.27 10.27
N VAL A 214 10.33 -8.14 9.18
CA VAL A 214 10.93 -7.88 7.85
C VAL A 214 11.66 -6.55 7.86
N MET A 215 11.04 -5.47 8.36
CA MET A 215 11.72 -4.16 8.47
C MET A 215 12.99 -4.23 9.33
N VAL A 216 12.96 -4.94 10.46
CA VAL A 216 14.17 -5.14 11.29
C VAL A 216 15.28 -5.85 10.50
N SER A 217 14.92 -6.88 9.73
CA SER A 217 15.88 -7.63 8.90
C SER A 217 16.47 -6.77 7.78
N MET A 218 15.63 -5.95 7.13
CA MET A 218 16.06 -5.00 6.10
C MET A 218 17.03 -3.94 6.67
N ILE A 219 16.71 -3.38 7.84
CA ILE A 219 17.59 -2.43 8.55
C ILE A 219 18.95 -3.06 8.86
N GLN A 220 18.97 -4.29 9.35
CA GLN A 220 20.22 -5.00 9.67
C GLN A 220 21.06 -5.22 8.41
N ALA A 221 20.44 -5.61 7.29
CA ALA A 221 21.12 -5.80 6.03
C ALA A 221 21.75 -4.49 5.52
N VAL A 222 21.03 -3.36 5.58
CA VAL A 222 21.60 -2.06 5.17
C VAL A 222 22.76 -1.64 6.08
N LYS A 223 22.59 -1.75 7.41
CA LYS A 223 23.66 -1.41 8.37
C LYS A 223 24.91 -2.27 8.20
N SER A 224 24.75 -3.55 7.83
CA SER A 224 25.89 -4.43 7.59
C SER A 224 26.74 -4.03 6.38
N LEU A 225 26.17 -3.29 5.42
CA LEU A 225 26.93 -2.74 4.29
C LEU A 225 27.81 -1.55 4.70
N GLU A 226 27.38 -0.79 5.70
CA GLU A 226 28.08 0.41 6.17
C GLU A 226 29.20 0.10 7.17
N GLY A 227 29.07 -0.98 7.94
CA GLY A 227 30.08 -1.45 8.89
C GLY A 227 31.27 -2.21 8.27
N GLY A 228 31.40 -2.21 6.94
CA GLY A 228 32.44 -2.92 6.18
C GLY A 228 33.73 -2.14 5.92
N HIS A 229 34.00 -1.08 6.70
CA HIS A 229 35.22 -0.27 6.61
C HIS A 229 36.00 -0.29 7.93
#